data_AF-A0A537Z4E6-F1
#
_entry.id   AF-A0A537Z4E6-F1
#
_cell.length_a   1.000
_cell.length_b   1.000
_cell.length_c   1.000
_cell.angle_alpha   90.00
_cell.angle_beta   90.00
_cell.angle_gamma   90.00
#
_symmetry.space_group_name_H-M   'P 1'
#
loop_
_entity.id
_entity.type
_entity.pdbx_description
1 polymer ?
#
loop_
_entity_poly.entity_id
_entity_poly.type
_entity_poly.pdbx_seq_one_letter_code
_entity_poly.pdbx_strand_id
1 'polypeptide(L)'
;MQPLLRTRPIGVQILLAGLVPAAFGALSGWLLGVNKVAYIVCAVGIAVIGGFLAGFDHDGGREGALRGFVGGALFGGFILILHEATGKAPKVKLPHPAIGLLVVTILGGVILGAMGGSTRHGIEKEGPREGPLIDMKLLKWPEYLGFAGSAVLLGSLFLPWFSTSCGSKPLPGAHPNCNVNSTLHGSYGNFNAFQTYKIMDILLVAACIAPFVLAYILARGHQLTWAPGEVTMIVGMVAGALILLNGIILGRPGGSDAVGISIKPGYIVGLIGANMILAGGLIRQARYGRARKPPGVL
;
A
#
# COMPACT_ATOMS: atom_id res chain seq x y z
N MET A 1 14.81 -25.87 10.95
CA MET A 1 13.93 -24.69 10.97
C MET A 1 14.11 -23.97 12.29
N GLN A 2 14.02 -22.63 12.33
CA GLN A 2 14.23 -21.88 13.57
C GLN A 2 13.10 -22.14 14.60
N PRO A 3 13.41 -22.23 15.91
CA PRO A 3 12.40 -22.44 16.94
C PRO A 3 11.37 -21.31 16.95
N LEU A 4 10.10 -21.67 17.16
CA LEU A 4 9.02 -20.71 17.34
C LEU A 4 9.31 -19.77 18.50
N LEU A 5 8.78 -18.55 18.46
CA LEU A 5 8.95 -17.61 19.55
C LEU A 5 8.40 -18.18 20.86
N ARG A 6 7.23 -18.85 20.81
CA ARG A 6 6.57 -19.41 21.99
C ARG A 6 7.36 -20.50 22.71
N THR A 7 8.31 -21.15 22.02
CA THR A 7 9.15 -22.21 22.61
C THR A 7 10.44 -21.67 23.20
N ARG A 8 10.74 -20.37 23.03
CA ARG A 8 11.91 -19.72 23.62
C ARG A 8 11.63 -19.33 25.08
N PRO A 9 12.66 -19.17 25.93
CA PRO A 9 12.49 -18.68 27.29
C PRO A 9 11.74 -17.34 27.35
N ILE A 10 10.94 -17.11 28.39
CA ILE A 10 10.07 -15.93 28.49
C ILE A 10 10.83 -14.61 28.34
N GLY A 11 12.05 -14.51 28.87
CA GLY A 11 12.90 -13.32 28.71
C GLY A 11 13.25 -13.04 27.25
N VAL A 12 13.51 -14.08 26.46
CA VAL A 12 13.77 -13.96 25.01
C VAL A 12 12.50 -13.55 24.27
N GLN A 13 11.33 -14.05 24.68
CA GLN A 13 10.05 -13.64 24.09
C GLN A 13 9.78 -12.15 24.32
N ILE A 14 9.95 -11.66 25.56
CA ILE A 14 9.75 -10.25 25.91
C ILE A 14 10.77 -9.37 25.16
N LEU A 15 12.03 -9.79 25.11
CA LEU A 15 13.07 -9.09 24.37
C LEU A 15 12.71 -8.93 22.89
N LEU A 16 12.40 -10.03 22.20
CA LEU A 16 12.19 -10.03 20.75
C LEU A 16 10.81 -9.49 20.34
N ALA A 17 9.76 -9.76 21.13
CA ALA A 17 8.40 -9.30 20.83
C ALA A 17 8.14 -7.85 21.28
N GLY A 18 8.77 -7.45 22.38
CA GLY A 18 8.54 -6.16 23.03
C GLY A 18 9.70 -5.18 22.85
N LEU A 19 10.85 -5.49 23.44
CA LEU A 19 11.94 -4.52 23.56
C LEU A 19 12.59 -4.17 22.22
N VAL A 20 12.85 -5.15 21.35
CA VAL A 20 13.46 -4.92 20.03
C VAL A 20 12.62 -3.97 19.16
N PRO A 21 11.31 -4.19 18.91
CA PRO A 21 10.53 -3.26 18.10
C PRO A 21 10.37 -1.89 18.76
N ALA A 22 10.26 -1.81 20.09
CA ALA A 22 10.21 -0.54 20.81
C ALA A 22 11.53 0.25 20.67
N ALA A 23 12.67 -0.39 20.92
CA ALA A 23 14.00 0.24 20.82
C ALA A 23 14.32 0.66 19.37
N PHE A 24 13.95 -0.16 18.39
CA PHE A 24 14.13 0.17 16.99
C PHE A 24 13.19 1.30 16.52
N GLY A 25 11.97 1.33 17.05
CA GLY A 25 11.02 2.45 16.87
C GLY A 25 11.58 3.73 17.45
N ALA A 26 12.12 3.67 18.67
CA ALA A 26 12.77 4.80 19.33
C ALA A 26 13.94 5.32 18.48
N LEU A 27 14.90 4.45 18.12
CA LEU A 27 16.01 4.83 17.22
C LEU A 27 15.52 5.53 15.95
N SER A 28 14.48 5.00 15.31
CA SER A 28 13.88 5.61 14.12
C SER A 28 13.26 6.98 14.43
N GLY A 29 12.57 7.15 15.56
CA GLY A 29 12.04 8.43 16.03
C GLY A 29 13.11 9.50 16.25
N TRP A 30 14.28 9.12 16.76
CA TRP A 30 15.42 10.04 16.86
C TRP A 30 15.98 10.39 15.47
N LEU A 31 16.16 9.39 14.60
CA LEU A 31 16.66 9.60 13.24
C LEU A 31 15.74 10.50 12.42
N LEU A 32 14.43 10.47 12.66
CA LEU A 32 13.45 11.33 12.01
C LEU A 32 13.80 12.81 12.13
N GLY A 33 14.35 13.25 13.27
CA GLY A 33 14.79 14.63 13.51
C GLY A 33 16.23 14.92 13.06
N VAL A 34 17.04 13.88 12.80
CA VAL A 34 18.49 14.00 12.57
C VAL A 34 18.88 13.79 11.11
N ASN A 35 18.43 12.70 10.49
CA ASN A 35 18.85 12.31 9.14
C ASN A 35 17.71 11.61 8.37
N LYS A 36 17.24 12.28 7.32
CA LYS A 36 16.16 11.80 6.43
C LYS A 36 16.47 10.44 5.79
N VAL A 37 17.69 10.25 5.28
CA VAL A 37 18.07 9.02 4.57
C VAL A 37 18.13 7.85 5.55
N ALA A 38 18.77 8.05 6.71
CA ALA A 38 18.85 7.04 7.75
C ALA A 38 17.46 6.63 8.27
N TYR A 39 16.57 7.61 8.51
CA TYR A 39 15.18 7.32 8.87
C TYR A 39 14.49 6.44 7.84
N ILE A 40 14.58 6.78 6.55
CA ILE A 40 13.92 6.01 5.48
C ILE A 40 14.50 4.59 5.41
N VAL A 41 15.83 4.44 5.47
CA VAL A 41 16.47 3.12 5.45
C VAL A 41 16.01 2.26 6.63
N CYS A 42 15.98 2.81 7.84
CA CYS A 42 15.51 2.09 9.03
C CYS A 42 14.01 1.77 8.97
N ALA A 43 13.17 2.78 8.73
CA ALA A 43 11.72 2.65 8.85
C ALA A 43 11.04 1.97 7.65
N VAL A 44 11.63 2.05 6.46
CA VAL A 44 11.07 1.43 5.24
C VAL A 44 11.89 0.23 4.80
N GLY A 45 13.22 0.28 4.88
CA GLY A 45 14.06 -0.85 4.47
C GLY A 45 14.09 -1.96 5.53
N ILE A 46 14.72 -1.65 6.67
CA ILE A 46 14.99 -2.64 7.72
C ILE A 46 13.71 -3.08 8.42
N ALA A 47 12.81 -2.17 8.77
CA ALA A 47 11.58 -2.50 9.48
C ALA A 47 10.66 -3.42 8.67
N VAL A 48 10.62 -3.28 7.33
CA VAL A 48 9.81 -4.14 6.47
C VAL A 48 10.32 -5.59 6.49
N ILE A 49 11.63 -5.76 6.34
CA ILE A 49 12.27 -7.09 6.44
C ILE A 49 12.07 -7.66 7.85
N GLY A 50 12.30 -6.83 8.88
CA GLY A 50 12.12 -7.22 10.28
C GLY A 50 10.69 -7.65 10.60
N GLY A 51 9.68 -6.95 10.08
CA GLY A 51 8.27 -7.32 10.25
C GLY A 51 7.93 -8.67 9.64
N PHE A 52 8.46 -8.96 8.45
CA PHE A 52 8.30 -10.26 7.81
C PHE A 52 8.98 -11.38 8.62
N LEU A 53 10.24 -11.18 9.01
CA LEU A 53 11.01 -12.17 9.78
C LEU A 53 10.39 -12.41 11.16
N ALA A 54 9.89 -11.37 11.82
CA ALA A 54 9.18 -11.51 13.10
C ALA A 54 7.91 -12.35 12.97
N GLY A 55 7.17 -12.21 11.86
CA GLY A 55 6.04 -13.08 11.55
C GLY A 55 6.44 -14.54 11.33
N PHE A 56 7.63 -14.78 10.75
CA PHE A 56 8.16 -16.11 10.47
C PHE A 56 8.45 -16.92 11.75
N ASP A 57 8.52 -16.30 12.93
CA ASP A 57 8.66 -17.01 14.20
C ASP A 57 7.34 -17.59 14.76
N HIS A 58 6.25 -17.61 13.95
CA HIS A 58 4.91 -18.06 14.32
C HIS A 58 4.33 -19.15 13.38
N ASP A 59 3.40 -19.98 13.89
CA ASP A 59 2.87 -21.18 13.23
C ASP A 59 1.80 -20.90 12.15
N GLY A 60 1.66 -19.64 11.71
CA GLY A 60 0.72 -19.33 10.65
C GLY A 60 0.43 -17.85 10.49
N GLY A 61 -0.34 -17.54 9.44
CA GLY A 61 -0.66 -16.17 9.07
C GLY A 61 -1.42 -15.40 10.14
N ARG A 62 -2.33 -16.04 10.89
CA ARG A 62 -3.10 -15.37 11.95
C ARG A 62 -2.23 -15.00 13.15
N GLU A 63 -1.39 -15.93 13.61
CA GLU A 63 -0.45 -15.66 14.70
C GLU A 63 0.62 -14.64 14.30
N GLY A 64 1.14 -14.76 13.08
CA GLY A 64 2.04 -13.78 12.48
C GLY A 64 1.39 -12.40 12.37
N ALA A 65 0.11 -12.31 11.99
CA ALA A 65 -0.63 -11.04 11.93
C ALA A 65 -0.74 -10.38 13.31
N LEU A 66 -1.03 -11.16 14.37
CA LEU A 66 -1.10 -10.65 15.74
C LEU A 66 0.28 -10.16 16.22
N ARG A 67 1.35 -10.91 15.92
CA ARG A 67 2.72 -10.46 16.19
C ARG A 67 3.06 -9.18 15.45
N GLY A 68 2.60 -9.07 14.20
CA GLY A 68 2.71 -7.90 13.35
C GLY A 68 1.98 -6.68 13.90
N PHE A 69 0.77 -6.86 14.42
CA PHE A 69 -0.01 -5.82 15.11
C PHE A 69 0.76 -5.27 16.31
N VAL A 70 1.20 -6.15 17.22
CA VAL A 70 1.95 -5.75 18.42
C VAL A 70 3.27 -5.07 18.04
N GLY A 71 4.02 -5.65 17.10
CA GLY A 71 5.29 -5.11 16.62
C GLY A 71 5.12 -3.74 15.94
N GLY A 72 4.12 -3.59 15.08
CA GLY A 72 3.81 -2.35 14.38
C GLY A 72 3.32 -1.25 15.32
N ALA A 73 2.56 -1.61 16.36
CA ALA A 73 2.12 -0.67 17.39
C ALA A 73 3.30 -0.17 18.24
N LEU A 74 4.16 -1.08 18.71
CA LEU A 74 5.36 -0.72 19.46
C LEU A 74 6.32 0.11 18.61
N PHE A 75 6.59 -0.32 17.36
CA PHE A 75 7.49 0.39 16.46
C PHE A 75 6.99 1.81 16.16
N GLY A 76 5.75 1.96 15.69
CA GLY A 76 5.18 3.28 15.38
C GLY A 76 4.99 4.16 16.61
N GLY A 77 4.57 3.57 17.73
CA GLY A 77 4.39 4.28 18.99
C GLY A 77 5.69 4.87 19.49
N PHE A 78 6.77 4.09 19.52
CA PHE A 78 8.08 4.58 19.98
C PHE A 78 8.76 5.54 19.00
N ILE A 79 8.44 5.49 17.70
CA ILE A 79 8.83 6.57 16.77
C ILE A 79 8.23 7.90 17.25
N LEU A 80 6.93 7.93 17.50
CA LEU A 80 6.23 9.15 17.90
C LEU A 80 6.68 9.64 19.29
N ILE A 81 6.78 8.74 20.26
CA ILE A 81 7.23 9.07 21.63
C ILE A 81 8.62 9.69 21.60
N LEU A 82 9.59 9.05 20.94
CA LEU A 82 10.95 9.60 20.95
C LEU A 82 11.08 10.85 20.07
N HIS A 83 10.38 10.92 18.95
CA HIS A 83 10.35 12.12 18.13
C HIS A 83 9.87 13.33 18.94
N GLU A 84 8.74 13.19 19.63
CA GLU A 84 8.17 14.22 20.50
C GLU A 84 9.13 14.58 21.62
N ALA A 85 9.70 13.58 22.31
CA ALA A 85 10.65 13.80 23.40
C ALA A 85 11.92 14.55 22.96
N THR A 86 12.36 14.40 21.71
CA THR A 86 13.53 15.13 21.20
C THR A 86 13.22 16.58 20.80
N GLY A 87 11.94 16.93 20.58
CA GLY A 87 11.51 18.27 20.16
C GLY A 87 12.09 18.74 18.81
N LYS A 88 12.75 17.87 18.04
CA LYS A 88 13.38 18.23 16.77
C LYS A 88 12.34 18.25 15.66
N ALA A 89 12.38 19.26 14.80
CA ALA A 89 11.54 19.28 13.61
C ALA A 89 11.80 18.04 12.71
N PRO A 90 10.76 17.33 12.27
CA PRO A 90 10.93 16.12 11.49
C PRO A 90 11.51 16.43 10.10
N LYS A 91 12.53 15.67 9.69
CA LYS A 91 13.16 15.77 8.36
C LYS A 91 12.34 15.06 7.27
N VAL A 92 11.35 14.26 7.65
CA VAL A 92 10.37 13.62 6.77
C VAL A 92 8.98 14.13 7.13
N LYS A 93 8.17 14.42 6.11
CA LYS A 93 6.79 14.84 6.33
C LYS A 93 6.00 13.71 6.99
N LEU A 94 5.56 13.93 8.22
CA LEU A 94 4.67 13.01 8.91
C LEU A 94 3.22 13.19 8.43
N PRO A 95 2.39 12.13 8.48
CA PRO A 95 0.94 12.28 8.36
C PRO A 95 0.41 13.30 9.38
N HIS A 96 -0.64 14.04 9.01
CA HIS A 96 -1.33 14.95 9.90
C HIS A 96 -2.78 14.45 10.05
N PRO A 97 -3.24 14.09 11.26
CA PRO A 97 -2.51 14.08 12.54
C PRO A 97 -1.40 13.01 12.60
N ALA A 98 -0.37 13.24 13.42
CA ALA A 98 0.82 12.38 13.53
C ALA A 98 0.50 10.91 13.89
N ILE A 99 -0.62 10.68 14.57
CA ILE A 99 -1.11 9.33 14.89
C ILE A 99 -1.44 8.49 13.64
N GLY A 100 -1.61 9.12 12.47
CA GLY A 100 -1.71 8.41 11.20
C GLY A 100 -0.49 7.51 10.92
N LEU A 101 0.71 7.89 11.41
CA LEU A 101 1.89 7.03 11.30
C LEU A 101 1.70 5.71 12.04
N LEU A 102 1.11 5.73 13.24
CA LEU A 102 0.86 4.53 14.05
C LEU A 102 -0.08 3.56 13.32
N VAL A 103 -1.11 4.10 12.66
CA VAL A 103 -2.04 3.28 11.87
C VAL A 103 -1.29 2.60 10.72
N VAL A 104 -0.43 3.33 10.01
CA VAL A 104 0.38 2.79 8.91
C VAL A 104 1.33 1.69 9.38
N THR A 105 2.03 1.88 10.50
CA THR A 105 2.97 0.86 11.01
C THR A 105 2.25 -0.37 11.52
N ILE A 106 1.06 -0.23 12.12
CA ILE A 106 0.23 -1.36 12.53
C ILE A 106 -0.23 -2.16 11.31
N LEU A 107 -0.80 -1.50 10.30
CA LEU A 107 -1.28 -2.17 9.10
C LEU A 107 -0.14 -2.86 8.34
N GLY A 108 0.98 -2.16 8.16
CA GLY A 108 2.19 -2.74 7.57
C GLY A 108 2.70 -3.94 8.37
N GLY A 109 2.75 -3.82 9.70
CA GLY A 109 3.15 -4.89 10.60
C GLY A 109 2.24 -6.12 10.48
N VAL A 110 0.92 -5.94 10.50
CA VAL A 110 -0.07 -7.01 10.33
C VAL A 110 0.15 -7.76 9.01
N ILE A 111 0.28 -7.03 7.90
CA ILE A 111 0.48 -7.62 6.57
C ILE A 111 1.79 -8.42 6.55
N LEU A 112 2.89 -7.81 6.95
CA LEU A 112 4.21 -8.42 6.92
C LEU A 112 4.31 -9.62 7.87
N GLY A 113 3.75 -9.48 9.07
CA GLY A 113 3.69 -10.55 10.05
C GLY A 113 2.86 -11.74 9.53
N ALA A 114 1.70 -11.48 8.94
CA ALA A 114 0.87 -12.50 8.32
C ALA A 114 1.59 -13.21 7.16
N MET A 115 2.31 -12.46 6.34
CA MET A 115 3.14 -13.00 5.26
C MET A 115 4.22 -13.93 5.80
N GLY A 116 4.97 -13.48 6.82
CA GLY A 116 6.02 -14.27 7.48
C GLY A 116 5.50 -15.61 8.02
N GLY A 117 4.48 -15.55 8.88
CA GLY A 117 3.90 -16.75 9.50
C GLY A 117 3.26 -17.69 8.49
N SER A 118 2.62 -17.14 7.45
CA SER A 118 2.07 -17.96 6.35
C SER A 118 3.15 -18.65 5.53
N THR A 119 4.35 -18.05 5.41
CA THR A 119 5.47 -18.67 4.69
C THR A 119 5.99 -19.87 5.45
N ARG A 120 6.25 -19.69 6.74
CA ARG A 120 6.68 -20.79 7.61
C ARG A 120 5.70 -21.95 7.58
N HIS A 121 4.41 -21.68 7.80
CA HIS A 121 3.38 -22.72 7.80
C HIS A 121 3.31 -23.49 6.49
N GLY A 122 3.48 -22.81 5.35
CA GLY A 122 3.58 -23.46 4.05
C GLY A 122 4.79 -24.40 3.96
N ILE A 123 5.96 -23.95 4.42
CA ILE A 123 7.18 -24.78 4.42
C ILE A 123 7.01 -26.01 5.33
N GLU A 124 6.43 -25.85 6.53
CA GLU A 124 6.21 -26.96 7.46
C GLU A 124 5.22 -27.99 6.92
N LYS A 125 4.17 -27.54 6.20
CA LYS A 125 3.20 -28.43 5.54
C LYS A 125 3.77 -29.18 4.34
N GLU A 126 4.56 -28.50 3.53
CA GLU A 126 5.02 -29.04 2.24
C GLU A 126 6.30 -29.90 2.37
N GLY A 127 6.92 -29.92 3.56
CA GLY A 127 8.11 -30.72 3.83
C GLY A 127 9.38 -30.15 3.20
N PRO A 128 10.50 -30.91 3.18
CA PRO A 128 11.76 -30.48 2.59
C PRO A 128 11.58 -30.18 1.09
N ARG A 129 11.71 -28.90 0.72
CA ARG A 129 11.75 -28.48 -0.69
C ARG A 129 13.19 -28.44 -1.20
N GLU A 130 13.42 -29.01 -2.38
CA GLU A 130 14.62 -28.73 -3.16
C GLU A 130 14.46 -27.38 -3.87
N GLY A 131 15.11 -26.32 -3.37
CA GLY A 131 15.13 -25.00 -4.02
C GLY A 131 14.94 -23.81 -3.07
N PRO A 132 14.98 -22.58 -3.61
CA PRO A 132 14.82 -21.36 -2.83
C PRO A 132 13.36 -21.18 -2.34
N LEU A 133 13.19 -20.58 -1.16
CA LEU A 133 11.89 -20.25 -0.57
C LEU A 133 11.06 -19.27 -1.44
N ILE A 134 11.76 -18.46 -2.20
CA ILE A 134 11.22 -17.43 -3.09
C ILE A 134 11.84 -17.68 -4.46
N ASP A 135 11.06 -18.24 -5.38
CA ASP A 135 11.46 -18.46 -6.75
C ASP A 135 10.95 -17.32 -7.64
N MET A 136 11.82 -16.34 -7.87
CA MET A 136 11.55 -15.19 -8.74
C MET A 136 11.30 -15.59 -10.20
N LYS A 137 11.71 -16.80 -10.63
CA LYS A 137 11.46 -17.29 -12.00
C LYS A 137 9.97 -17.52 -12.26
N LEU A 138 9.16 -17.64 -11.22
CA LEU A 138 7.70 -17.78 -11.31
C LEU A 138 7.00 -16.45 -11.65
N LEU A 139 7.68 -15.31 -11.43
CA LEU A 139 7.22 -14.00 -11.87
C LEU A 139 7.42 -13.86 -13.38
N LYS A 140 6.35 -13.53 -14.08
CA LYS A 140 6.31 -13.36 -15.53
C LYS A 140 5.97 -11.89 -15.84
N TRP A 141 5.97 -11.57 -17.14
CA TRP A 141 5.63 -10.23 -17.62
C TRP A 141 4.34 -9.60 -17.02
N PRO A 142 3.24 -10.34 -16.82
CA PRO A 142 2.01 -9.75 -16.27
C PRO A 142 2.17 -9.16 -14.87
N GLU A 143 3.03 -9.75 -14.03
CA GLU A 143 3.31 -9.22 -12.69
C GLU A 143 4.03 -7.87 -12.76
N TYR A 144 5.00 -7.72 -13.68
CA TYR A 144 5.68 -6.44 -13.92
C TYR A 144 4.75 -5.37 -14.49
N LEU A 145 3.80 -5.74 -15.35
CA LEU A 145 2.76 -4.84 -15.81
C LEU A 145 1.89 -4.33 -14.65
N GLY A 146 1.55 -5.21 -13.70
CA GLY A 146 0.84 -4.83 -12.47
C GLY A 146 1.66 -3.90 -11.58
N PHE A 147 2.97 -4.11 -11.45
CA PHE A 147 3.86 -3.19 -10.70
C PHE A 147 3.95 -1.83 -11.36
N ALA A 148 4.13 -1.79 -12.68
CA ALA A 148 4.14 -0.55 -13.45
C ALA A 148 2.80 0.18 -13.32
N GLY A 149 1.68 -0.53 -13.42
CA GLY A 149 0.35 0.03 -13.19
C GLY A 149 0.18 0.63 -11.79
N SER A 150 0.71 -0.04 -10.77
CA SER A 150 0.71 0.46 -9.38
C SER A 150 1.55 1.72 -9.22
N ALA A 151 2.72 1.78 -9.85
CA ALA A 151 3.59 2.96 -9.83
C ALA A 151 2.92 4.14 -10.55
N VAL A 152 2.32 3.90 -11.72
CA VAL A 152 1.58 4.90 -12.49
C VAL A 152 0.37 5.40 -11.71
N LEU A 153 -0.44 4.50 -11.14
CA LEU A 153 -1.61 4.87 -10.35
C LEU A 153 -1.20 5.66 -9.10
N LEU A 154 -0.24 5.18 -8.32
CA LEU A 154 0.22 5.87 -7.11
C LEU A 154 0.82 7.24 -7.43
N GLY A 155 1.67 7.33 -8.45
CA GLY A 155 2.25 8.58 -8.92
C GLY A 155 1.18 9.58 -9.37
N SER A 156 0.13 9.10 -10.03
CA SER A 156 -0.98 9.95 -10.47
C SER A 156 -1.69 10.66 -9.32
N LEU A 157 -1.78 10.05 -8.13
CA LEU A 157 -2.50 10.62 -6.98
C LEU A 157 -1.89 11.94 -6.49
N PHE A 158 -0.61 12.18 -6.79
CA PHE A 158 0.10 13.40 -6.44
C PHE A 158 0.00 14.50 -7.52
N LEU A 159 -0.42 14.14 -8.72
CA LEU A 159 -0.64 15.10 -9.80
C LEU A 159 -1.99 15.82 -9.61
N PRO A 160 -2.20 17.01 -10.21
CA PRO A 160 -3.52 17.61 -10.28
C PRO A 160 -4.50 16.69 -11.02
N TRP A 161 -5.63 16.38 -10.38
CA TRP A 161 -6.74 15.62 -10.98
C TRP A 161 -7.84 16.56 -11.45
N PHE A 162 -8.09 17.61 -10.69
CA PHE A 162 -9.12 18.60 -10.99
C PHE A 162 -8.59 20.01 -10.77
N SER A 163 -9.17 20.97 -11.50
CA SER A 163 -9.02 22.39 -11.16
C SER A 163 -10.34 23.11 -11.23
N THR A 164 -10.49 24.13 -10.40
CA THR A 164 -11.60 25.09 -10.52
C THR A 164 -11.40 26.01 -11.71
N SER A 165 -12.47 26.69 -12.13
CA SER A 165 -12.42 27.70 -13.21
C SER A 165 -11.56 28.91 -12.84
N CYS A 166 -11.59 29.30 -11.57
CA CYS A 166 -10.74 30.35 -11.02
C CYS A 166 -9.45 29.73 -10.47
N GLY A 167 -8.30 30.30 -10.82
CA GLY A 167 -7.00 29.86 -10.29
C GLY A 167 -6.72 30.33 -8.86
N SER A 168 -7.39 31.38 -8.42
CA SER A 168 -7.27 32.00 -7.10
C SER A 168 -8.57 32.69 -6.70
N LYS A 169 -8.66 33.15 -5.45
CA LYS A 169 -9.82 33.91 -4.96
C LYS A 169 -10.02 35.14 -5.86
N PRO A 170 -11.19 35.29 -6.50
CA PRO A 170 -11.44 36.40 -7.41
C PRO A 170 -11.43 37.72 -6.64
N LEU A 171 -10.58 38.66 -7.08
CA LEU A 171 -10.65 40.07 -6.70
C LEU A 171 -11.89 40.72 -7.36
N PRO A 172 -12.42 41.85 -6.84
CA PRO A 172 -13.46 42.61 -7.54
C PRO A 172 -12.96 42.99 -8.95
N GLY A 173 -13.62 42.49 -10.01
CA GLY A 173 -13.18 42.63 -11.40
C GLY A 173 -12.35 41.45 -11.97
N ALA A 174 -12.33 40.30 -11.30
CA ALA A 174 -11.58 39.12 -11.75
C ALA A 174 -12.05 38.57 -13.12
N HIS A 175 -11.08 37.98 -13.82
CA HIS A 175 -11.09 37.36 -15.16
C HIS A 175 -12.49 37.09 -15.76
N PRO A 176 -12.78 37.55 -17.00
CA PRO A 176 -14.12 37.48 -17.60
C PRO A 176 -14.72 36.07 -17.75
N ASN A 177 -13.93 35.00 -17.53
CA ASN A 177 -14.34 33.59 -17.66
C ASN A 177 -14.22 32.78 -16.35
N CYS A 178 -14.08 33.41 -15.19
CA CYS A 178 -13.98 32.73 -13.89
C CYS A 178 -15.36 32.63 -13.22
N ASN A 179 -15.81 31.40 -12.95
CA ASN A 179 -17.04 31.15 -12.20
C ASN A 179 -16.71 31.09 -10.70
N VAL A 180 -17.08 32.14 -9.97
CA VAL A 180 -16.81 32.30 -8.54
C VAL A 180 -17.49 31.23 -7.67
N ASN A 181 -18.58 30.63 -8.15
CA ASN A 181 -19.30 29.56 -7.46
C ASN A 181 -18.62 28.19 -7.65
N SER A 182 -17.69 28.07 -8.60
CA SER A 182 -16.96 26.82 -8.87
C SER A 182 -15.80 26.67 -7.89
N THR A 183 -16.11 26.11 -6.71
CA THR A 183 -15.11 25.82 -5.66
C THR A 183 -15.05 24.33 -5.39
N LEU A 184 -13.90 23.87 -4.88
CA LEU A 184 -13.77 22.54 -4.30
C LEU A 184 -13.40 22.70 -2.83
N HIS A 185 -14.27 22.20 -1.93
CA HIS A 185 -14.13 22.38 -0.48
C HIS A 185 -13.94 23.86 -0.08
N GLY A 186 -14.64 24.78 -0.76
CA GLY A 186 -14.56 26.22 -0.53
C GLY A 186 -13.26 26.89 -1.00
N SER A 187 -12.39 26.15 -1.71
CA SER A 187 -11.10 26.65 -2.22
C SER A 187 -11.06 26.69 -3.74
N TYR A 188 -10.15 27.50 -4.27
CA TYR A 188 -9.84 27.63 -5.70
C TYR A 188 -8.43 27.10 -5.99
N GLY A 189 -8.22 26.58 -7.19
CA GLY A 189 -6.93 26.17 -7.69
C GLY A 189 -6.92 24.75 -8.26
N ASN A 190 -5.75 24.11 -8.15
CA ASN A 190 -5.53 22.74 -8.59
C ASN A 190 -5.54 21.80 -7.39
N PHE A 191 -6.25 20.68 -7.54
CA PHE A 191 -6.43 19.70 -6.48
C PHE A 191 -5.95 18.33 -6.96
N ASN A 192 -5.12 17.69 -6.14
CA ASN A 192 -4.72 16.29 -6.34
C ASN A 192 -5.74 15.32 -5.73
N ALA A 193 -5.53 14.01 -5.86
CA ALA A 193 -6.50 13.02 -5.41
C ALA A 193 -6.75 13.09 -3.89
N PHE A 194 -5.70 13.27 -3.09
CA PHE A 194 -5.77 13.37 -1.62
C PHE A 194 -6.50 14.62 -1.12
N GLN A 195 -6.46 15.70 -1.89
CA GLN A 195 -7.20 16.93 -1.58
C GLN A 195 -8.64 16.88 -2.05
N THR A 196 -8.92 16.07 -3.08
CA THR A 196 -10.24 15.98 -3.71
C THR A 196 -11.16 15.06 -2.91
N TYR A 197 -10.67 13.88 -2.54
CA TYR A 197 -11.48 12.80 -1.99
C TYR A 197 -11.19 12.56 -0.50
N LYS A 198 -12.22 12.10 0.23
CA LYS A 198 -12.09 11.76 1.65
C LYS A 198 -11.64 10.32 1.91
N ILE A 199 -12.02 9.39 1.03
CA ILE A 199 -11.82 7.94 1.20
C ILE A 199 -11.20 7.31 -0.05
N MET A 200 -11.59 7.79 -1.24
CA MET A 200 -11.20 7.16 -2.51
C MET A 200 -9.68 7.15 -2.73
N ASP A 201 -8.98 8.19 -2.27
CA ASP A 201 -7.52 8.28 -2.29
C ASP A 201 -6.85 7.09 -1.58
N ILE A 202 -7.30 6.76 -0.37
CA ILE A 202 -6.78 5.63 0.41
C ILE A 202 -7.14 4.30 -0.25
N LEU A 203 -8.35 4.17 -0.81
CA LEU A 203 -8.75 2.96 -1.55
C LEU A 203 -7.87 2.73 -2.79
N LEU A 204 -7.50 3.79 -3.51
CA LEU A 204 -6.60 3.71 -4.66
C LEU A 204 -5.16 3.37 -4.24
N VAL A 205 -4.68 3.89 -3.10
CA VAL A 205 -3.40 3.47 -2.52
C VAL A 205 -3.43 1.99 -2.15
N ALA A 206 -4.53 1.51 -1.54
CA ALA A 206 -4.69 0.09 -1.21
C ALA A 206 -4.71 -0.78 -2.48
N ALA A 207 -5.33 -0.32 -3.57
CA ALA A 207 -5.34 -1.04 -4.85
C ALA A 207 -3.92 -1.27 -5.40
N CYS A 208 -3.01 -0.32 -5.22
CA CYS A 208 -1.61 -0.44 -5.62
C CYS A 208 -0.84 -1.56 -4.90
N ILE A 209 -1.36 -2.10 -3.79
CA ILE A 209 -0.72 -3.19 -3.04
C ILE A 209 -1.00 -4.56 -3.67
N ALA A 210 -2.15 -4.72 -4.35
CA ALA A 210 -2.63 -6.01 -4.82
C ALA A 210 -1.66 -6.74 -5.77
N PRO A 211 -0.99 -6.08 -6.75
CA PRO A 211 -0.02 -6.76 -7.61
C PRO A 211 1.18 -7.33 -6.85
N PHE A 212 1.64 -6.66 -5.80
CA PHE A 212 2.77 -7.12 -4.97
C PHE A 212 2.40 -8.33 -4.12
N VAL A 213 1.17 -8.36 -3.59
CA VAL A 213 0.65 -9.52 -2.86
C VAL A 213 0.54 -10.73 -3.79
N LEU A 214 0.00 -10.56 -5.00
CA LEU A 214 -0.05 -11.64 -5.99
C LEU A 214 1.35 -12.14 -6.35
N ALA A 215 2.29 -11.24 -6.64
CA ALA A 215 3.66 -11.61 -6.96
C ALA A 215 4.32 -12.41 -5.84
N TYR A 216 4.11 -12.00 -4.59
CA TYR A 216 4.58 -12.74 -3.44
C TYR A 216 3.98 -14.14 -3.32
N ILE A 217 2.67 -14.29 -3.54
CA ILE A 217 2.01 -15.60 -3.54
C ILE A 217 2.61 -16.51 -4.62
N LEU A 218 2.81 -15.97 -5.82
CA LEU A 218 3.36 -16.69 -6.97
C LEU A 218 4.81 -17.07 -6.76
N ALA A 219 5.64 -16.15 -6.25
CA ALA A 219 7.05 -16.39 -5.96
C ALA A 219 7.26 -17.50 -4.92
N ARG A 220 6.29 -17.72 -4.03
CA ARG A 220 6.29 -18.85 -3.08
C ARG A 220 5.74 -20.16 -3.65
N GLY A 221 5.28 -20.17 -4.90
CA GLY A 221 4.70 -21.36 -5.54
C GLY A 221 3.39 -21.84 -4.90
N HIS A 222 2.68 -20.99 -4.17
CA HIS A 222 1.47 -21.39 -3.45
C HIS A 222 0.31 -21.68 -4.42
N GLN A 223 -0.35 -22.82 -4.25
CA GLN A 223 -1.53 -23.18 -5.04
C GLN A 223 -2.75 -22.44 -4.51
N LEU A 224 -3.34 -21.59 -5.35
CA LEU A 224 -4.57 -20.87 -5.02
C LEU A 224 -5.79 -21.74 -5.34
N THR A 225 -6.84 -21.60 -4.54
CA THR A 225 -8.16 -22.20 -4.85
C THR A 225 -8.89 -21.47 -5.97
N TRP A 226 -8.48 -20.23 -6.28
CA TRP A 226 -8.97 -19.41 -7.38
C TRP A 226 -7.89 -19.18 -8.45
N ALA A 227 -8.28 -18.61 -9.59
CA ALA A 227 -7.35 -18.40 -10.69
C ALA A 227 -6.31 -17.31 -10.33
N PRO A 228 -5.00 -17.56 -10.48
CA PRO A 228 -3.99 -16.53 -10.28
C PRO A 228 -4.26 -15.30 -11.16
N GLY A 229 -4.25 -14.11 -10.56
CA GLY A 229 -4.57 -12.85 -11.25
C GLY A 229 -6.01 -12.36 -11.08
N GLU A 230 -6.95 -13.20 -10.68
CA GLU A 230 -8.37 -12.86 -10.56
C GLU A 230 -8.62 -11.71 -9.57
N VAL A 231 -8.08 -11.80 -8.35
CA VAL A 231 -8.21 -10.73 -7.34
C VAL A 231 -7.57 -9.43 -7.81
N THR A 232 -6.37 -9.50 -8.43
CA THR A 232 -5.69 -8.30 -8.95
C THR A 232 -6.48 -7.65 -10.09
N MET A 233 -7.10 -8.44 -10.96
CA MET A 233 -8.00 -7.96 -12.00
C MET A 233 -9.21 -7.24 -11.40
N ILE A 234 -9.89 -7.86 -10.43
CA ILE A 234 -11.04 -7.26 -9.74
C ILE A 234 -10.65 -5.94 -9.08
N VAL A 235 -9.51 -5.90 -8.39
CA VAL A 235 -9.00 -4.67 -7.77
C VAL A 235 -8.74 -3.58 -8.81
N GLY A 236 -8.10 -3.90 -9.95
CA GLY A 236 -7.89 -2.95 -11.04
C GLY A 236 -9.20 -2.44 -11.65
N MET A 237 -10.19 -3.33 -11.81
CA MET A 237 -11.53 -2.99 -12.30
C MET A 237 -12.27 -2.06 -11.34
N VAL A 238 -12.27 -2.38 -10.04
CA VAL A 238 -12.88 -1.54 -9.00
C VAL A 238 -12.19 -0.18 -8.94
N ALA A 239 -10.86 -0.13 -8.95
CA ALA A 239 -10.12 1.13 -8.98
C ALA A 239 -10.46 1.97 -10.23
N GLY A 240 -10.49 1.36 -11.41
CA GLY A 240 -10.88 2.03 -12.65
C GLY A 240 -12.31 2.53 -12.62
N ALA A 241 -13.24 1.72 -12.10
CA ALA A 241 -14.64 2.09 -11.92
C ALA A 241 -14.78 3.27 -10.95
N LEU A 242 -14.11 3.25 -9.80
CA LEU A 242 -14.12 4.35 -8.84
C LEU A 242 -13.65 5.67 -9.47
N ILE A 243 -12.57 5.62 -10.27
CA ILE A 243 -12.05 6.79 -10.99
C ILE A 243 -13.08 7.29 -11.99
N LEU A 244 -13.61 6.42 -12.88
CA LEU A 244 -14.60 6.79 -13.89
C LEU A 244 -15.89 7.35 -13.30
N LEU A 245 -16.38 6.72 -12.23
CA LEU A 245 -17.58 7.12 -11.53
C LEU A 245 -17.40 8.52 -10.92
N ASN A 246 -16.29 8.79 -10.24
CA ASN A 246 -16.05 10.04 -9.52
C ASN A 246 -15.39 11.16 -10.36
N GLY A 247 -15.64 11.17 -11.66
CA GLY A 247 -15.15 12.23 -12.54
C GLY A 247 -15.94 12.38 -13.84
N ILE A 248 -16.31 11.27 -14.48
CA ILE A 248 -17.04 11.29 -15.76
C ILE A 248 -18.50 10.90 -15.57
N ILE A 249 -18.80 9.78 -14.88
CA ILE A 249 -20.15 9.18 -14.89
C ILE A 249 -21.08 9.83 -13.85
N LEU A 250 -20.67 9.90 -12.57
CA LEU A 250 -21.47 10.52 -11.51
C LEU A 250 -21.25 12.04 -11.42
N GLY A 251 -20.48 12.59 -12.36
CA GLY A 251 -20.08 13.98 -12.38
C GLY A 251 -18.75 14.24 -11.67
N ARG A 252 -18.30 15.49 -11.80
CA ARG A 252 -17.05 15.97 -11.21
C ARG A 252 -17.26 16.25 -9.72
N PRO A 253 -16.21 16.09 -8.89
CA PRO A 253 -16.30 16.39 -7.46
C PRO A 253 -16.67 17.86 -7.25
N GLY A 254 -17.58 18.17 -6.33
CA GLY A 254 -18.09 19.53 -6.09
C GLY A 254 -19.62 19.66 -6.04
N GLY A 255 -20.37 18.59 -6.31
CA GLY A 255 -21.84 18.58 -6.17
C GLY A 255 -22.54 19.58 -7.10
N SER A 256 -23.54 20.31 -6.58
CA SER A 256 -24.27 21.36 -7.31
C SER A 256 -23.38 22.52 -7.77
N ASP A 257 -22.23 22.69 -7.13
CA ASP A 257 -21.31 23.83 -7.33
C ASP A 257 -20.18 23.47 -8.31
N ALA A 258 -20.20 22.26 -8.90
CA ALA A 258 -19.16 21.75 -9.79
C ALA A 258 -19.14 22.39 -11.20
N VAL A 259 -20.01 23.36 -11.47
CA VAL A 259 -20.14 24.04 -12.76
C VAL A 259 -18.85 24.82 -13.07
N GLY A 260 -17.92 24.21 -13.82
CA GLY A 260 -16.64 24.82 -14.19
C GLY A 260 -15.39 24.10 -13.68
N ILE A 261 -15.53 22.94 -13.03
CA ILE A 261 -14.37 22.12 -12.62
C ILE A 261 -13.82 21.38 -13.84
N SER A 262 -12.52 21.47 -14.13
CA SER A 262 -11.87 20.83 -15.28
C SER A 262 -11.09 19.58 -14.88
N ILE A 263 -11.07 18.57 -15.75
CA ILE A 263 -10.24 17.35 -15.57
C ILE A 263 -8.80 17.68 -15.97
N LYS A 264 -7.85 17.24 -15.15
CA LYS A 264 -6.40 17.42 -15.37
C LYS A 264 -5.71 16.09 -15.66
N PRO A 265 -4.45 16.12 -16.17
CA PRO A 265 -3.76 14.91 -16.59
C PRO A 265 -3.64 13.83 -15.51
N GLY A 266 -3.54 14.19 -14.22
CA GLY A 266 -3.44 13.22 -13.13
C GLY A 266 -4.60 12.22 -13.10
N TYR A 267 -5.81 12.67 -13.43
CA TYR A 267 -7.00 11.80 -13.51
C TYR A 267 -6.86 10.73 -14.61
N ILE A 268 -6.40 11.13 -15.80
CA ILE A 268 -6.22 10.22 -16.94
C ILE A 268 -5.06 9.24 -16.67
N VAL A 269 -3.97 9.73 -16.11
CA VAL A 269 -2.83 8.89 -15.71
C VAL A 269 -3.26 7.86 -14.66
N GLY A 270 -4.10 8.25 -13.70
CA GLY A 270 -4.67 7.33 -12.72
C GLY A 270 -5.52 6.24 -13.36
N LEU A 271 -6.37 6.61 -14.33
CA LEU A 271 -7.18 5.66 -15.09
C LEU A 271 -6.31 4.67 -15.88
N ILE A 272 -5.23 5.15 -16.50
CA ILE A 272 -4.26 4.28 -17.19
C ILE A 272 -3.62 3.30 -16.19
N GLY A 273 -3.16 3.79 -15.04
CA GLY A 273 -2.56 2.94 -13.99
C GLY A 273 -3.50 1.85 -13.51
N ALA A 274 -4.77 2.18 -13.25
CA ALA A 274 -5.79 1.20 -12.86
C ALA A 274 -6.04 0.15 -13.95
N ASN A 275 -6.11 0.56 -15.23
CA ASN A 275 -6.27 -0.35 -16.35
C ASN A 275 -5.04 -1.25 -16.58
N MET A 276 -3.83 -0.77 -16.29
CA MET A 276 -2.63 -1.60 -16.30
C MET A 276 -2.66 -2.68 -15.22
N ILE A 277 -3.14 -2.35 -14.00
CA ILE A 277 -3.35 -3.34 -12.92
C ILE A 277 -4.38 -4.40 -13.36
N LEU A 278 -5.51 -3.95 -13.92
CA LEU A 278 -6.54 -4.83 -14.49
C LEU A 278 -5.95 -5.75 -15.55
N ALA A 279 -5.23 -5.20 -16.53
CA ALA A 279 -4.64 -5.94 -17.63
C ALA A 279 -3.60 -6.96 -17.14
N GLY A 280 -2.77 -6.60 -16.16
CA GLY A 280 -1.83 -7.53 -15.52
C GLY A 280 -2.53 -8.75 -14.92
N GLY A 281 -3.60 -8.52 -14.15
CA GLY A 281 -4.44 -9.59 -13.59
C GLY A 281 -5.11 -10.45 -14.66
N LEU A 282 -5.73 -9.82 -15.66
CA LEU A 282 -6.44 -10.50 -16.75
C LEU A 282 -5.50 -11.36 -17.61
N ILE A 283 -4.34 -10.84 -18.01
CA ILE A 283 -3.36 -11.58 -18.81
C ILE A 283 -2.84 -12.77 -18.02
N ARG A 284 -2.61 -12.62 -16.70
CA ARG A 284 -2.19 -13.72 -15.83
C ARG A 284 -3.26 -14.82 -15.77
N GLN A 285 -4.52 -14.43 -15.58
CA GLN A 285 -5.65 -15.36 -15.55
C GLN A 285 -5.80 -16.12 -16.88
N ALA A 286 -5.71 -15.41 -18.02
CA ALA A 286 -5.80 -16.01 -19.35
C ALA A 286 -4.67 -17.02 -19.62
N ARG A 287 -3.45 -16.74 -19.15
CA ARG A 287 -2.31 -17.66 -19.26
C ARG A 287 -2.48 -18.90 -18.38
N TYR A 288 -3.05 -18.75 -17.19
CA TYR A 288 -3.37 -19.88 -16.32
C TYR A 288 -4.45 -20.78 -16.93
N GLY A 289 -5.52 -20.19 -17.49
CA GLY A 289 -6.60 -20.93 -18.13
C GLY A 289 -6.14 -21.81 -19.30
N ARG A 290 -5.17 -21.34 -20.10
CA ARG A 290 -4.57 -22.12 -21.20
C ARG A 290 -3.72 -23.32 -20.73
N ALA A 291 -3.25 -23.31 -19.48
CA ALA A 291 -2.43 -24.39 -18.94
C ALA A 291 -3.25 -25.58 -18.41
N ARG A 292 -4.56 -25.42 -18.17
CA ARG A 292 -5.45 -26.54 -17.80
C ARG A 292 -5.87 -27.30 -19.06
N LYS A 293 -5.29 -28.48 -19.29
CA LYS A 293 -5.90 -29.46 -20.18
C LYS A 293 -7.13 -30.05 -19.49
N PRO A 294 -8.29 -30.15 -20.16
CA PRO A 294 -9.41 -30.90 -19.62
C PRO A 294 -9.01 -32.38 -19.40
N PRO A 295 -9.62 -33.08 -18.43
CA PRO A 295 -9.37 -34.50 -18.26
C PRO A 295 -9.66 -35.23 -19.57
N GLY A 296 -8.69 -36.00 -20.09
CA GLY A 296 -8.86 -36.83 -21.28
C GLY A 296 -8.23 -36.34 -22.59
N VAL A 297 -7.47 -35.25 -22.59
CA VAL A 297 -6.66 -34.84 -23.75
C VAL A 297 -5.16 -34.83 -23.40
N LEU A 298 -4.40 -35.68 -24.10
CA LEU A 298 -2.93 -35.76 -24.02
C LEU A 298 -2.23 -34.47 -24.45
#